data_AF-A0A5K0VYI9-F1
#
_entry.id   AF-A0A5K0VYI9-F1
#
_cell.length_a   1.000
_cell.length_b   1.000
_cell.length_c   1.000
_cell.angle_alpha   90.00
_cell.angle_beta   90.00
_cell.angle_gamma   90.00
#
_symmetry.space_group_name_H-M   'P 1'
#
loop_
_entity.id
_entity.type
_entity.pdbx_description
1 polymer ?
#
loop_
_entity_poly.entity_id
_entity_poly.type
_entity_poly.pdbx_seq_one_letter_code
_entity_poly.pdbx_strand_id
1 'polypeptide(L)' 'YHYNVADSRLHQHVEKGNVDGLLISCVASSSNLWAIIMDAGTNFSSQVYELSALFLNK' A
#
# COMPACT_ATOMS: atom_id res chain seq x y z
N TYR A 1 11.32 0.35 -3.45
CA TYR A 1 11.41 0.65 -2.01
C TYR A 1 11.02 2.10 -1.77
N HIS A 2 9.84 2.37 -1.20
CA HIS A 2 9.43 3.71 -0.78
C HIS A 2 9.31 3.72 0.75
N TYR A 3 10.15 4.53 1.39
CA TYR A 3 10.11 4.79 2.83
C TYR A 3 9.37 6.12 3.06
N ASN A 4 8.63 6.24 4.17
CA ASN A 4 7.86 7.44 4.57
C ASN A 4 6.70 7.85 3.64
N VAL A 5 5.89 6.88 3.22
CA VAL A 5 4.62 7.21 2.56
C VAL A 5 3.66 7.69 3.66
N ALA A 6 3.46 9.01 3.71
CA ALA A 6 2.41 9.60 4.52
C ALA A 6 1.05 9.07 4.05
N ASP A 7 0.11 8.90 4.98
CA ASP A 7 -1.25 8.39 4.72
C ASP A 7 -1.92 9.04 3.49
N SER A 8 -1.77 10.37 3.35
CA SER A 8 -2.29 11.16 2.24
C SER A 8 -1.71 10.83 0.87
N ARG A 9 -0.54 10.20 0.81
CA ARG A 9 0.16 9.84 -0.44
C ARG A 9 0.09 8.34 -0.73
N LEU A 10 -0.41 7.53 0.20
CA LEU A 10 -0.50 6.09 0.04
C LEU A 10 -1.40 5.71 -1.14
N HIS A 11 -2.57 6.33 -1.22
CA HIS A 11 -3.51 6.07 -2.31
C HIS A 11 -2.90 6.37 -3.68
N GLN A 12 -2.23 7.52 -3.82
CA GLN A 12 -1.56 7.89 -5.06
C GLN A 12 -0.46 6.89 -5.46
N HIS A 13 0.30 6.40 -4.47
CA HIS A 13 1.36 5.41 -4.70
C HIS A 13 0.82 4.06 -5.17
N VAL A 14 -0.28 3.60 -4.55
CA VAL A 14 -0.95 2.35 -4.94
C VAL A 14 -1.60 2.47 -6.30
N GLU A 15 -2.29 3.57 -6.61
CA GLU A 15 -2.88 3.79 -7.94
C GLU A 15 -1.82 3.78 -9.03
N LYS A 16 -0.69 4.47 -8.81
CA LYS A 16 0.41 4.46 -9.76
C LYS A 16 0.97 3.06 -9.95
N GLY A 17 1.19 2.32 -8.86
CA GLY A 17 1.64 0.94 -8.93
C GLY A 17 0.68 0.03 -9.70
N ASN A 18 -0.63 0.19 -9.48
CA ASN A 18 -1.66 -0.58 -10.19
C ASN A 18 -1.66 -0.29 -11.70
N VAL A 19 -1.49 0.98 -12.11
CA VAL A 19 -1.33 1.34 -13.53
C VAL A 19 -0.08 0.69 -14.14
N ASP A 20 1.00 0.59 -13.35
CA ASP A 20 2.25 -0.07 -13.74
C ASP A 20 2.18 -1.62 -13.62
N GLY A 21 1.02 -2.20 -13.26
CA GLY A 21 0.84 -3.65 -13.09
C GLY A 21 1.49 -4.24 -11.84
N LEU A 22 1.88 -3.40 -10.88
CA LEU A 22 2.41 -3.81 -9.59
C LEU A 22 1.27 -3.97 -8.60
N LEU A 23 1.31 -5.04 -7.80
CA LEU A 23 0.33 -5.30 -6.75
C LEU A 23 1.02 -5.36 -5.39
N ILE A 24 0.33 -4.95 -4.33
CA ILE A 24 0.88 -4.93 -2.97
C ILE A 24 1.17 -6.37 -2.52
N SER A 25 2.42 -6.66 -2.18
CA SER A 25 2.85 -7.97 -1.69
C SER A 25 3.11 -7.98 -0.18
N CYS A 26 3.57 -6.85 0.38
CA CYS A 26 3.81 -6.67 1.81
C CYS A 26 3.40 -5.28 2.28
N VAL A 27 2.92 -5.19 3.52
CA VAL A 27 2.55 -3.94 4.19
C VAL A 27 3.09 -3.90 5.62
N ALA A 28 3.50 -2.72 6.07
CA ALA A 28 3.77 -2.42 7.46
C ALA A 28 3.35 -0.97 7.75
N SER A 29 2.85 -0.70 8.95
CA SER A 29 2.45 0.63 9.36
C SER A 29 2.79 0.91 10.82
N SER A 30 3.04 2.18 11.11
CA SER A 30 3.22 2.69 12.47
C SER A 30 2.65 4.10 12.54
N SER A 31 1.67 4.31 13.42
CA SER A 31 0.90 5.56 13.49
C SER A 31 0.30 5.94 12.13
N ASN A 32 0.75 7.04 11.53
CA ASN A 32 0.30 7.59 10.24
C ASN A 32 1.31 7.38 9.11
N LEU A 33 2.25 6.44 9.30
CA LEU A 33 3.27 6.08 8.31
C LEU A 33 3.06 4.67 7.80
N TRP A 34 3.28 4.51 6.49
CA TRP A 34 3.18 3.24 5.79
C TRP A 34 4.47 2.90 5.06
N ALA A 35 4.81 1.62 5.10
CA ALA A 35 5.77 0.98 4.23
C ALA A 35 5.02 -0.08 3.43
N ILE A 36 5.02 0.06 2.10
CA ILE A 36 4.42 -0.89 1.18
C ILE A 36 5.46 -1.42 0.20
N ILE A 37 5.38 -2.70 -0.11
CA ILE A 37 6.13 -3.34 -1.19
C ILE A 37 5.12 -3.77 -2.24
N MET A 38 5.38 -3.42 -3.49
CA MET A 38 4.57 -3.81 -4.64
C MET A 38 5.45 -4.51 -5.66
N ASP A 39 4.91 -5.54 -6.29
CA ASP A 39 5.62 -6.39 -7.24
C ASP A 39 4.68 -6.92 -8.34
N ALA A 40 5.23 -7.13 -9.55
CA ALA A 40 4.48 -7.70 -10.68
C ALA A 40 4.49 -9.25 -10.68
N GLY A 41 5.39 -9.88 -9.93
CA GLY A 41 5.57 -11.33 -9.84
C GLY A 41 4.72 -12.00 -8.75
N THR A 42 3.74 -11.29 -8.17
CA THR A 42 2.88 -11.81 -7.09
C THR A 42 1.97 -12.96 -7.54
N ASN A 43 1.75 -13.12 -8.85
CA ASN A 43 0.74 -14.01 -9.43
C ASN A 43 -0.70 -13.72 -8.95
N PHE A 44 -0.97 -12.53 -8.42
CA PHE A 44 -2.32 -12.09 -8.11
C PHE A 44 -3.05 -11.66 -9.38
N SER A 45 -4.32 -12.04 -9.50
CA SER A 45 -5.18 -11.64 -10.62
C SER A 45 -5.95 -10.34 -10.35
N SER A 46 -6.18 -10.02 -9.07
CA SER A 46 -6.84 -8.81 -8.61
C SER A 46 -6.49 -8.53 -7.15
N GLN A 47 -6.66 -7.29 -6.71
CA GLN A 47 -6.41 -6.87 -5.33
C GLN A 47 -7.40 -5.79 -4.91
N VAL A 48 -7.78 -5.80 -3.63
CA VAL A 48 -8.56 -4.74 -2.98
C VAL A 48 -7.81 -4.34 -1.71
N TYR A 49 -7.82 -3.04 -1.37
CA TYR A 49 -7.29 -2.53 -0.11
C TYR A 49 -8.21 -1.44 0.44
N GLU A 50 -8.22 -1.27 1.76
CA GLU A 50 -8.96 -0.23 2.46
C GLU A 50 -8.05 0.44 3.48
N LEU A 51 -8.07 1.77 3.51
CA LEU A 51 -7.28 2.57 4.45
C LEU A 51 -8.19 3.08 5.57
N SER A 52 -7.97 2.60 6.79
CA SER A 52 -8.67 3.11 7.97
C SER A 52 -7.97 4.37 8.50
N ALA A 53 -8.75 5.42 8.78
CA ALA A 53 -8.26 6.64 9.44
C ALA A 53 -7.82 6.42 10.90
N LEU A 54 -8.18 5.28 11.49
CA LEU A 54 -7.83 4.90 12.86
C LEU A 54 -6.95 3.65 12.83
N PHE A 55 -5.76 3.76 13.43
CA PHE A 55 -4.89 2.62 13.69
C PHE A 55 -5.58 1.72 14.73
N LEU A 56 -5.89 0.48 14.35
CA LEU A 56 -6.60 -0.58 15.09
C LEU A 56 -7.40 -0.10 16.33
N ASN A 57 -8.73 -0.20 16.27
CA ASN A 57 -9.53 -0.17 17.49
C ASN A 57 -8.99 -1.22 18.47
N LYS A 58 -8.75 -0.77 19.71
CA LYS A 58 -8.06 -1.49 20.77
C LYS A 58 -8.87 -2.66 21.31
#